data_AF-A0A661BV44-F1
#
_entry.id   AF-A0A661BV44-F1
#
_cell.length_a   1.000
_cell.length_b   1.000
_cell.length_c   1.000
_cell.angle_alpha   90.00
_cell.angle_beta   90.00
_cell.angle_gamma   90.00
#
_symmetry.space_group_name_H-M   'P 1'
#
loop_
_entity.id
_entity.type
_entity.pdbx_description
1 polymer ?
#
loop_
_entity_poly.entity_id
_entity_poly.type
_entity_poly.pdbx_seq_one_letter_code
_entity_poly.pdbx_strand_id
1 'polypeptide(L)'
;LATTLSAYINAMLLYKGLRKIDVFQPEEGWGAWLFRIVIASIAMAAVILWLNTDTVQWSQWQLIERIVNLATIIFAAAGAYFLLLWLQGLRPGQLKKHS
;
A
#
# COMPACT_ATOMS: atom_id res chain seq x y z
N LEU A 1 8.73 -10.55 13.22
CA LEU A 1 9.63 -9.92 12.22
C LEU A 1 10.52 -10.93 11.47
N ALA A 2 11.11 -11.94 12.14
CA ALA A 2 11.97 -12.94 11.46
C ALA A 2 11.23 -13.70 10.33
N THR A 3 10.00 -14.14 10.57
CA THR A 3 9.18 -14.86 9.56
C THR A 3 8.85 -14.00 8.34
N THR A 4 8.51 -12.71 8.55
CA THR A 4 8.19 -11.79 7.46
C THR A 4 9.43 -11.47 6.63
N LEU A 5 10.58 -11.28 7.27
CA LEU A 5 11.85 -11.03 6.58
C LEU A 5 12.25 -12.25 5.71
N SER A 6 12.13 -13.47 6.25
CA SER A 6 12.36 -14.70 5.49
C SER A 6 11.44 -14.84 4.27
N ALA A 7 10.16 -14.44 4.40
CA ALA A 7 9.23 -14.43 3.28
C ALA A 7 9.64 -13.44 2.18
N TYR A 8 10.04 -12.21 2.53
CA TYR A 8 10.53 -11.23 1.57
C TYR A 8 11.80 -11.69 0.85
N ILE A 9 12.74 -12.28 1.59
CA ILE A 9 13.99 -12.80 1.01
C ILE A 9 13.67 -13.96 0.06
N ASN A 10 12.79 -14.89 0.45
CA ASN A 10 12.40 -16.02 -0.40
C ASN A 10 11.72 -15.54 -1.69
N ALA A 11 10.76 -14.61 -1.60
CA ALA A 11 10.10 -14.03 -2.76
C ALA A 11 11.09 -13.29 -3.69
N MET A 12 12.06 -12.57 -3.13
CA MET A 12 13.07 -11.86 -3.90
C MET A 12 14.05 -12.81 -4.60
N LEU A 13 14.46 -13.90 -3.94
CA LEU A 13 15.31 -14.94 -4.53
C LEU A 13 14.58 -15.69 -5.64
N LEU A 14 13.30 -16.04 -5.42
CA LEU A 14 12.47 -16.68 -6.44
C LEU A 14 12.31 -15.78 -7.66
N TYR A 15 11.99 -14.50 -7.48
CA TYR A 15 11.90 -13.52 -8.57
C TYR A 15 13.20 -13.41 -9.37
N LYS A 16 14.35 -13.33 -8.68
CA LYS A 16 15.66 -13.31 -9.33
C LYS A 16 15.93 -14.60 -10.10
N GLY A 17 15.57 -15.76 -9.52
CA GLY A 17 15.69 -17.07 -10.17
C GLY A 17 14.88 -17.14 -11.46
N LEU A 18 13.59 -16.82 -11.39
CA LEU A 18 12.65 -16.82 -12.52
C LEU A 18 13.09 -15.89 -13.67
N ARG A 19 13.64 -14.72 -13.33
CA ARG A 19 14.19 -13.78 -14.32
C ARG A 19 15.49 -14.28 -14.94
N LYS A 20 16.34 -14.98 -14.17
CA LYS A 20 17.62 -15.53 -14.67
C LYS A 20 17.40 -16.71 -15.63
N ILE A 21 16.35 -17.49 -15.42
CA ILE A 21 15.97 -18.61 -16.30
C ILE A 21 15.03 -18.19 -17.43
N ASP A 22 14.76 -16.89 -17.60
CA ASP A 22 13.93 -16.28 -18.64
C ASP A 22 12.49 -16.84 -18.74
N VAL A 23 12.01 -17.49 -17.67
CA VAL A 23 10.64 -18.01 -17.54
C VAL A 23 9.66 -16.89 -17.17
N PHE A 24 10.16 -15.81 -16.55
CA PHE A 24 9.36 -14.64 -16.21
C PHE A 24 9.88 -13.39 -16.91
N GLN A 25 9.12 -12.92 -17.90
CA GLN A 25 9.33 -11.64 -18.56
C GLN A 25 8.27 -10.65 -18.06
N PRO A 26 8.65 -9.63 -17.27
CA PRO A 26 7.70 -8.62 -16.82
C PRO A 26 7.16 -7.85 -18.02
N GLU A 27 5.83 -7.72 -18.11
CA GLU A 27 5.17 -6.94 -19.15
C GLU A 27 5.57 -5.45 -19.10
N GLU A 28 5.49 -4.78 -20.24
CA GLU A 28 5.75 -3.34 -20.31
C GLU A 28 4.82 -2.57 -19.36
N GLY A 29 5.39 -1.71 -18.51
CA GLY A 29 4.63 -0.92 -17.54
C GLY A 29 4.55 -1.51 -16.12
N TRP A 30 5.05 -2.73 -15.89
CA TRP A 30 5.05 -3.36 -14.55
C TRP A 30 5.80 -2.52 -13.50
N GLY A 31 6.94 -1.93 -13.87
CA GLY A 31 7.71 -1.04 -13.00
C GLY A 31 6.98 0.27 -12.67
N ALA A 32 6.30 0.87 -13.66
CA ALA A 32 5.50 2.07 -13.44
C ALA A 32 4.29 1.79 -12.53
N TRP A 33 3.65 0.62 -12.68
CA TRP A 33 2.59 0.16 -11.80
C TRP A 33 3.06 0.00 -10.35
N LEU A 34 4.22 -0.63 -10.14
CA LEU A 34 4.81 -0.78 -8.81
C LEU A 34 5.13 0.58 -8.18
N PHE A 35 5.72 1.50 -8.96
CA PHE A 35 6.04 2.85 -8.50
C PHE A 35 4.80 3.64 -8.07
N ARG A 36 3.71 3.54 -8.83
CA ARG A 36 2.40 4.12 -8.49
C ARG A 36 1.89 3.64 -7.12
N ILE A 37 1.94 2.32 -6.90
CA ILE A 37 1.54 1.72 -5.61
C ILE A 37 2.41 2.22 -4.47
N VAL A 38 3.73 2.31 -4.66
CA VAL A 38 4.66 2.80 -3.64
C VAL A 38 4.33 4.25 -3.27
N ILE A 39 4.12 5.13 -4.26
CA ILE A 39 3.73 6.53 -3.99
C ILE A 39 2.41 6.59 -3.24
N ALA A 40 1.38 5.87 -3.68
CA ALA A 40 0.08 5.89 -3.01
C ALA A 40 0.18 5.38 -1.56
N SER A 41 1.01 4.36 -1.33
CA SER A 41 1.28 3.81 0.00
C SER A 41 2.01 4.80 0.90
N ILE A 42 3.00 5.52 0.38
CA ILE A 42 3.73 6.57 1.12
C ILE A 42 2.78 7.70 1.51
N ALA A 43 1.92 8.15 0.59
CA ALA A 43 0.97 9.20 0.89
C ALA A 43 -0.10 8.77 1.91
N MET A 44 -0.58 7.54 1.82
CA MET A 44 -1.45 6.94 2.84
C MET A 44 -0.76 6.96 4.21
N ALA A 45 0.50 6.53 4.29
CA ALA A 45 1.28 6.57 5.53
C ALA A 45 1.43 8.01 6.05
N ALA A 46 1.69 8.98 5.17
CA ALA A 46 1.78 10.39 5.55
C ALA A 46 0.47 10.93 6.15
N VAL A 47 -0.69 10.57 5.56
CA VAL A 47 -2.01 10.95 6.10
C VAL A 47 -2.25 10.33 7.47
N ILE A 48 -1.90 9.06 7.66
CA ILE A 48 -2.02 8.39 8.96
C ILE A 48 -1.14 9.09 9.99
N LEU A 49 0.12 9.39 9.66
CA LEU A 49 1.05 10.05 10.58
C LEU A 49 0.60 11.47 10.92
N TRP A 50 -0.01 12.19 9.96
CA TRP A 50 -0.50 13.55 10.19
C TRP A 50 -1.78 13.60 11.03
N LEU A 51 -2.67 12.63 10.86
CA LEU A 51 -3.91 12.51 11.65
C LEU A 51 -3.71 11.77 12.98
N ASN A 52 -2.53 11.19 13.21
CA ASN A 52 -2.25 10.48 14.45
C ASN A 52 -2.25 11.46 15.62
N THR A 53 -3.21 11.28 16.52
CA THR A 53 -3.38 12.11 17.71
C THR A 53 -2.40 11.66 18.79
N ASP A 54 -1.96 12.59 19.64
CA ASP A 54 -1.01 12.28 20.70
C ASP A 54 -1.49 11.12 21.59
N THR A 55 -0.57 10.21 21.92
CA THR A 55 -0.89 8.97 22.65
C THR A 55 -1.51 9.24 24.03
N VAL A 56 -1.11 10.36 24.65
CA VAL A 56 -1.66 10.85 25.93
C VAL A 56 -3.13 11.27 25.78
N GLN A 57 -3.46 11.98 24.70
CA GLN A 57 -4.83 12.42 24.41
C GLN A 57 -5.72 11.22 24.05
N TRP A 58 -5.20 10.27 23.27
CA TRP A 58 -5.92 9.04 22.91
C TRP A 58 -6.28 8.19 24.14
N SER A 59 -5.41 8.15 25.16
CA SER A 59 -5.66 7.43 26.40
C SER A 59 -6.77 8.05 27.25
N GLN A 60 -6.99 9.36 27.14
CA GLN A 60 -8.01 10.09 27.91
C GLN A 60 -9.41 10.01 27.29
N TRP A 61 -9.51 9.65 26.00
CA TRP A 61 -10.78 9.54 25.30
C TRP A 61 -11.63 8.35 25.72
N GLN A 62 -12.94 8.55 25.68
CA GLN A 62 -13.93 7.50 25.85
C GLN A 62 -13.98 6.57 24.63
N LEU A 63 -14.57 5.39 24.81
CA LEU A 63 -14.60 4.34 23.77
C LEU A 63 -15.13 4.84 22.43
N ILE A 64 -16.22 5.61 22.43
CA ILE A 64 -16.84 6.11 21.21
C ILE A 64 -15.95 7.09 20.46
N GLU A 65 -15.24 7.96 21.17
CA GLU A 65 -14.31 8.94 20.58
C GLU A 65 -13.13 8.23 19.92
N ARG A 66 -12.61 7.18 20.56
CA ARG A 66 -11.56 6.33 19.96
C ARG A 66 -12.03 5.64 18.68
N ILE A 67 -13.26 5.11 18.68
CA ILE A 67 -13.84 4.45 17.50
C ILE A 67 -14.00 5.46 16.36
N VAL A 68 -14.58 6.64 16.63
CA VAL A 68 -14.79 7.68 15.62
C VAL A 68 -13.46 8.18 15.06
N ASN A 69 -12.46 8.40 15.90
CA ASN A 69 -11.14 8.83 15.45
C ASN A 69 -10.47 7.76 14.58
N LEU A 70 -10.49 6.49 15.01
CA LEU A 70 -9.94 5.39 14.21
C LEU A 70 -10.65 5.25 12.88
N ALA A 71 -11.99 5.29 12.86
CA ALA A 71 -12.76 5.27 11.63
C ALA A 71 -12.37 6.43 10.70
N THR A 72 -12.22 7.64 11.24
CA THR A 72 -11.80 8.82 10.48
C THR A 72 -10.43 8.64 9.85
N ILE A 73 -9.44 8.17 10.61
CA ILE A 73 -8.09 7.90 10.11
C ILE A 73 -8.14 6.83 9.00
N ILE A 74 -8.88 5.74 9.20
CA ILE A 74 -9.01 4.66 8.23
C ILE A 74 -9.63 5.16 6.92
N PHE A 75 -10.76 5.87 6.99
CA PHE A 75 -11.44 6.38 5.79
C PHE A 75 -10.62 7.47 5.08
N ALA A 76 -9.95 8.34 5.82
CA ALA A 76 -9.05 9.35 5.24
C ALA A 76 -7.85 8.71 4.53
N ALA A 77 -7.20 7.73 5.18
CA ALA A 77 -6.06 7.01 4.61
C ALA A 77 -6.46 6.21 3.37
N ALA A 78 -7.58 5.47 3.44
CA ALA A 78 -8.12 4.73 2.30
C ALA A 78 -8.49 5.68 1.15
N GLY A 79 -9.15 6.79 1.45
CA GLY A 79 -9.48 7.83 0.49
C GLY A 79 -8.23 8.38 -0.22
N ALA A 80 -7.20 8.75 0.54
CA ALA A 80 -5.94 9.25 -0.02
C ALA A 80 -5.26 8.23 -0.94
N TYR A 81 -5.23 6.96 -0.53
CA TYR A 81 -4.66 5.88 -1.34
C TYR A 81 -5.40 5.72 -2.66
N PHE A 82 -6.73 5.54 -2.63
CA PHE A 82 -7.53 5.34 -3.84
C PHE A 82 -7.55 6.57 -4.75
N LEU A 83 -7.62 7.78 -4.17
CA LEU A 83 -7.55 9.02 -4.93
C LEU A 83 -6.22 9.15 -5.65
N LEU A 84 -5.09 8.84 -5.00
CA LEU A 84 -3.78 8.91 -5.65
C LEU A 84 -3.60 7.87 -6.74
N LEU A 85 -4.05 6.62 -6.51
CA LEU A 85 -4.04 5.63 -7.58
C LEU A 85 -4.89 6.09 -8.77
N TRP A 86 -6.07 6.64 -8.50
CA TRP A 86 -6.97 7.14 -9.54
C TRP A 86 -6.34 8.31 -10.32
N LEU A 87 -5.74 9.29 -9.64
CA LEU A 87 -5.02 10.42 -10.24
C LEU A 87 -3.80 9.97 -11.05
N GLN A 88 -3.10 8.93 -10.62
CA GLN A 88 -1.99 8.31 -11.35
C GLN A 88 -2.44 7.54 -12.60
N GLY A 89 -3.75 7.54 -12.91
CA GLY A 89 -4.30 6.93 -14.10
C GLY A 89 -4.34 5.41 -14.04
N LEU A 90 -4.33 4.83 -12.84
CA LEU A 90 -4.65 3.40 -12.66
C LEU A 90 -6.13 3.20 -12.99
N ARG A 91 -6.39 2.90 -14.27
CA ARG A 91 -7.72 2.51 -14.72
C ARG A 91 -7.95 1.06 -14.27
N PRO A 92 -9.03 0.75 -13.52
CA PRO A 92 -9.35 -0.63 -13.13
C PRO A 92 -9.51 -1.59 -14.33
N GLY A 93 -9.58 -1.07 -15.56
CA GLY A 93 -9.51 -1.83 -16.80
C GLY A 93 -8.16 -2.49 -17.11
N GLN A 94 -7.04 -2.14 -16.47
CA GLN A 94 -5.75 -2.83 -16.66
C GLN A 94 -5.71 -4.21 -15.97
N LEU A 95 -6.69 -4.54 -15.12
CA LEU A 95 -6.88 -5.88 -14.57
C LEU A 95 -7.64 -6.82 -15.52
N LYS A 96 -8.17 -6.32 -16.64
CA LYS A 96 -8.72 -7.17 -17.70
C LYS A 96 -7.56 -7.76 -18.49
N LYS A 97 -7.20 -8.98 -18.10
CA LYS A 97 -6.40 -9.94 -18.86
C LYS A 97 -6.76 -9.84 -20.35
N HIS A 98 -5.82 -9.40 -21.18
CA HIS A 98 -5.88 -9.67 -22.62
C HIS A 98 -5.76 -11.19 -22.78
N SER A 99 -6.89 -11.82 -23.06
CA SER A 99 -6.98 -13.18 -23.58
C SER A 99 -6.41 -13.24 -24.99
#